data_AF-A0AAD9BHX3-F1
#
_entry.id   AF-A0AAD9BHX3-F1
#
_cell.length_a   1.000
_cell.length_b   1.000
_cell.length_c   1.000
_cell.angle_alpha   90.00
_cell.angle_beta   90.00
_cell.angle_gamma   90.00
#
_symmetry.space_group_name_H-M   'P 1'
#
loop_
_entity.id
_entity.type
_entity.pdbx_description
1 polymer ?
#
loop_
_entity_poly.entity_id
_entity_poly.type
_entity_poly.pdbx_seq_one_letter_code
_entity_poly.pdbx_strand_id
1 'polypeptide(L)'
;MGNVRDMATRDIPDCLVEPDGFTVVRADRDTRSGKKRGGGLAVFINNKWCNPGHVTVKDSICTLDIELLAVSLRPYFLHREFSYAIAVIVYIPPSDEASQANDVIHSSVAGLQTAPQCIYHG
;
A
#
# COMPACT_ATOMS: atom_id res chain seq x y z
N MET A 1 14.25 20.66 -5.12
CA MET A 1 13.08 19.84 -5.52
C MET A 1 13.50 18.39 -5.44
N GLY A 2 12.98 17.66 -4.45
CA GLY A 2 13.33 16.24 -4.25
C GLY A 2 12.91 15.41 -5.47
N ASN A 3 13.74 14.44 -5.83
CA ASN A 3 13.47 13.57 -6.97
C ASN A 3 12.31 12.63 -6.59
N VAL A 4 11.30 12.48 -7.45
CA VAL A 4 10.09 11.66 -7.20
C VAL A 4 10.44 10.20 -6.86
N ARG A 5 11.64 9.75 -7.28
CA ARG A 5 12.19 8.41 -7.06
C ARG A 5 12.51 8.07 -5.61
N ASP A 6 12.62 9.08 -4.74
CA ASP A 6 13.03 8.88 -3.35
C ASP A 6 11.86 8.99 -2.35
N MET A 7 10.63 9.22 -2.84
CA MET A 7 9.45 9.48 -2.00
C MET A 7 9.03 8.30 -1.10
N ALA A 8 9.49 7.07 -1.37
CA ALA A 8 9.25 5.88 -0.55
C ALA A 8 10.56 5.39 0.12
N THR A 9 11.36 6.33 0.63
CA THR A 9 12.59 6.06 1.38
C THR A 9 12.44 6.57 2.81
N ARG A 10 12.87 5.77 3.80
CA ARG A 10 12.77 6.11 5.24
C ARG A 10 13.39 7.45 5.63
N ASP A 11 14.35 7.94 4.84
CA ASP A 11 15.07 9.18 5.10
C ASP A 11 14.28 10.44 4.68
N ILE A 12 13.13 10.29 3.99
CA ILE A 12 12.24 11.38 3.62
C ILE A 12 11.09 11.48 4.63
N PRO A 13 10.97 12.57 5.40
CA PRO A 13 9.84 12.81 6.29
C PRO A 13 8.50 12.85 5.56
N ASP A 14 7.45 12.36 6.20
CA ASP A 14 6.10 12.30 5.62
C ASP A 14 5.56 13.69 5.24
N CYS A 15 5.87 14.71 6.03
CA CYS A 15 5.46 16.09 5.74
C CYS A 15 5.99 16.65 4.41
N LEU A 16 7.03 16.05 3.82
CA LEU A 16 7.56 16.45 2.51
C LEU A 16 6.87 15.74 1.34
N VAL A 17 6.09 14.69 1.63
CA VAL A 17 5.41 13.84 0.64
C VAL A 17 3.91 13.82 0.82
N GLU A 18 3.35 14.56 1.78
CA GLU A 18 1.92 14.73 2.02
C GLU A 18 1.37 15.99 1.33
N PRO A 19 0.82 15.90 0.11
CA PRO A 19 0.12 17.01 -0.50
C PRO A 19 -1.18 17.31 0.25
N ASP A 20 -1.53 18.60 0.34
CA ASP A 20 -2.77 19.05 0.97
C ASP A 20 -4.00 18.31 0.44
N GLY A 21 -4.81 17.81 1.38
CA GLY A 21 -6.06 17.10 1.05
C GLY A 21 -5.87 15.62 0.69
N PHE A 22 -4.68 15.05 0.90
CA PHE A 22 -4.45 13.61 0.74
C PHE A 22 -3.97 12.98 2.05
N THR A 23 -4.37 11.73 2.26
CA THR A 23 -3.75 10.80 3.20
C THR A 23 -2.72 9.99 2.44
N VAL A 24 -1.47 10.00 2.88
CA VAL A 24 -0.39 9.25 2.23
C VAL A 24 -0.08 8.00 3.03
N VAL A 25 -0.09 6.85 2.36
CA VAL A 25 0.30 5.57 2.94
C VAL A 25 1.55 5.08 2.23
N ARG A 26 2.60 4.79 3.00
CA ARG A 26 3.91 4.39 2.46
C ARG A 26 4.31 3.01 2.95
N ALA A 27 4.90 2.26 2.04
CA ALA A 27 5.67 1.07 2.31
C ALA A 27 7.11 1.35 1.85
N ASP A 28 7.88 1.99 2.73
CA ASP A 28 9.26 2.35 2.39
C ASP A 28 10.14 1.11 2.24
N ARG A 29 11.16 1.21 1.38
CA ARG A 29 12.14 0.14 1.24
C ARG A 29 12.77 -0.22 2.59
N ASP A 30 12.73 -1.51 2.90
CA ASP A 30 13.46 -2.12 4.01
C ASP A 30 14.74 -2.80 3.48
N THR A 31 15.82 -2.73 4.26
CA THR A 31 17.03 -3.56 4.13
C THR A 31 16.75 -5.06 3.93
N ARG A 32 15.65 -5.58 4.47
CA ARG A 32 15.22 -6.98 4.33
C ARG A 32 14.74 -7.34 2.93
N SER A 33 14.46 -6.37 2.07
CA SER A 33 13.97 -6.60 0.70
C SER A 33 15.02 -7.18 -0.26
N GLY A 34 16.31 -7.08 0.09
CA GLY A 34 17.41 -7.45 -0.81
C GLY A 34 17.69 -6.43 -1.94
N LYS A 35 16.85 -5.39 -2.11
CA LYS A 35 16.99 -4.41 -3.19
C LYS A 35 18.17 -3.46 -2.96
N LYS A 36 19.12 -3.47 -3.90
CA LYS A 36 20.29 -2.57 -3.89
C LYS A 36 19.93 -1.11 -4.19
N ARG A 37 18.91 -0.84 -5.01
CA ARG A 37 18.46 0.51 -5.43
C ARG A 37 16.95 0.55 -5.65
N GLY A 38 16.36 1.74 -5.47
CA GLY A 38 14.95 2.01 -5.72
C GLY A 38 14.01 1.19 -4.85
N GLY A 39 12.72 1.32 -5.14
CA GLY A 39 11.64 0.55 -4.50
C GLY A 39 10.96 1.26 -3.35
N GLY A 40 9.92 0.62 -2.86
CA GLY A 40 8.97 1.18 -1.93
C GLY A 40 7.73 1.70 -2.68
N LEU A 41 6.57 1.56 -2.04
CA LEU A 41 5.29 2.00 -2.59
C LEU A 41 4.75 3.18 -1.80
N ALA A 42 4.04 4.06 -2.48
CA ALA A 42 3.26 5.11 -1.86
C ALA A 42 1.88 5.20 -2.52
N VAL A 43 0.85 5.41 -1.71
CA VAL A 43 -0.53 5.59 -2.16
C VAL A 43 -1.04 6.91 -1.61
N PHE A 44 -1.59 7.73 -2.50
CA PHE A 44 -2.17 9.03 -2.18
C PHE A 44 -3.70 8.89 -2.23
N ILE A 45 -4.34 8.95 -1.07
CA ILE A 45 -5.79 8.79 -0.95
C ILE A 45 -6.40 10.17 -0.77
N ASN A 46 -7.24 10.58 -1.72
CA ASN A 46 -7.90 11.88 -1.66
C ASN A 46 -8.89 11.92 -0.48
N ASN A 47 -8.74 12.90 0.41
CA ASN A 47 -9.59 13.05 1.60
C ASN A 47 -11.05 13.42 1.25
N LYS A 48 -11.32 13.85 0.01
CA LYS A 48 -12.69 14.01 -0.51
C LYS A 48 -13.33 12.69 -0.92
N TRP A 49 -12.55 11.62 -1.05
CA TRP A 49 -13.02 10.30 -1.46
C TRP A 49 -13.13 9.33 -0.28
N CYS A 50 -12.21 9.40 0.69
CA CYS A 50 -12.21 8.57 1.89
C CYS A 50 -11.79 9.39 3.12
N ASN A 51 -12.43 9.13 4.26
CA ASN A 51 -11.99 9.70 5.54
C ASN A 51 -10.59 9.13 5.89
N PRO A 52 -9.61 9.98 6.24
CA PRO A 52 -8.29 9.53 6.71
C PRO A 52 -8.36 8.47 7.82
N GLY A 53 -9.29 8.62 8.77
CA GLY A 53 -9.48 7.68 9.88
C GLY A 53 -9.98 6.29 9.47
N HIS A 54 -10.39 6.09 8.22
CA HIS A 54 -10.81 4.80 7.69
C HIS A 54 -9.75 4.14 6.79
N VAL A 55 -8.54 4.70 6.73
CA VAL A 55 -7.42 4.15 5.98
C VAL A 55 -6.56 3.31 6.92
N THR A 56 -6.32 2.04 6.58
CA THR A 56 -5.45 1.16 7.39
C THR A 56 -4.62 0.26 6.50
N VAL A 57 -3.31 0.15 6.77
CA VAL A 57 -2.44 -0.83 6.12
C VAL A 57 -2.80 -2.23 6.63
N LYS A 58 -3.04 -3.16 5.71
CA LYS A 58 -3.37 -4.56 5.99
C LYS A 58 -2.21 -5.50 5.73
N ASP A 59 -1.39 -5.19 4.73
CA ASP A 59 -0.20 -5.96 4.40
C ASP A 59 0.81 -5.05 3.70
N SER A 60 2.09 -5.37 3.85
CA SER A 60 3.20 -4.66 3.23
C SER A 60 4.37 -5.61 3.01
N ILE A 61 4.62 -5.93 1.74
CA ILE A 61 5.67 -6.84 1.31
C ILE A 61 6.62 -6.11 0.38
N CYS A 62 7.92 -6.29 0.59
CA CYS A 62 8.95 -5.77 -0.29
C CYS A 62 10.04 -6.84 -0.42
N THR A 63 10.14 -7.46 -1.59
CA THR A 63 11.18 -8.43 -1.97
C THR A 63 11.95 -7.93 -3.19
N LEU A 64 12.88 -8.73 -3.73
CA LEU A 64 13.54 -8.43 -4.99
C LEU A 64 12.55 -8.41 -6.16
N ASP A 65 11.59 -9.32 -6.16
CA ASP A 65 10.71 -9.61 -7.30
C ASP A 65 9.35 -8.90 -7.23
N ILE A 66 8.98 -8.35 -6.07
CA ILE A 66 7.69 -7.66 -5.92
C ILE A 66 7.71 -6.65 -4.78
N GLU A 67 6.91 -5.60 -4.94
CA GLU A 67 6.48 -4.69 -3.87
C GLU A 67 4.96 -4.74 -3.83
N LEU A 68 4.40 -4.93 -2.64
CA LEU A 68 2.97 -5.03 -2.43
C LEU A 68 2.59 -4.23 -1.19
N LEU A 69 1.57 -3.41 -1.31
CA LEU A 69 0.96 -2.66 -0.21
C LEU A 69 -0.55 -2.85 -0.29
N ALA A 70 -1.12 -3.51 0.72
CA ALA A 70 -2.56 -3.66 0.85
C ALA A 70 -3.11 -2.65 1.85
N VAL A 71 -4.10 -1.87 1.43
CA VAL A 71 -4.72 -0.82 2.25
C VAL A 71 -6.21 -1.06 2.28
N SER A 72 -6.80 -1.18 3.48
CA SER A 72 -8.25 -1.11 3.64
C SER A 72 -8.71 0.34 3.72
N LEU A 73 -9.82 0.63 3.07
CA LEU A 73 -10.43 1.95 3.04
C LEU A 73 -11.96 1.86 3.00
N ARG A 74 -12.64 2.88 3.54
CA ARG A 74 -14.09 3.05 3.41
C ARG A 74 -14.41 4.37 2.71
N PRO A 75 -14.44 4.39 1.36
CA PRO A 75 -14.87 5.55 0.61
C PRO A 75 -16.27 6.03 1.01
N TYR A 76 -16.53 7.33 0.90
CA TYR A 76 -17.83 7.91 1.24
C TYR A 76 -18.99 7.35 0.39
N PHE A 77 -18.69 6.97 -0.85
CA PHE A 77 -19.67 6.42 -1.80
C PHE A 77 -19.71 4.89 -1.83
N LEU A 78 -18.99 4.21 -0.93
CA LEU A 78 -19.08 2.75 -0.82
C LEU A 78 -20.49 2.36 -0.38
N HIS A 79 -21.10 1.38 -1.07
CA HIS A 79 -22.45 0.94 -0.72
C HIS A 79 -22.48 0.47 0.74
N ARG A 80 -23.56 0.80 1.45
CA ARG A 80 -23.76 0.48 2.87
C ARG A 80 -23.59 -1.01 3.22
N GLU A 81 -23.78 -1.91 2.27
CA GLU A 81 -23.66 -3.36 2.44
C GLU A 81 -22.20 -3.84 2.50
N PHE A 82 -21.25 -3.02 2.05
CA PHE A 82 -19.82 -3.30 2.17
C PHE A 82 -19.23 -2.54 3.35
N SER A 83 -18.49 -3.24 4.22
CA SER A 83 -17.81 -2.63 5.38
C SER A 83 -16.59 -1.81 4.97
N TYR A 84 -15.85 -2.24 3.96
CA TYR A 84 -14.71 -1.54 3.38
C TYR A 84 -14.31 -2.18 2.05
N ALA A 85 -13.42 -1.52 1.32
CA ALA A 85 -12.69 -2.09 0.20
C ALA A 85 -11.23 -2.29 0.59
N ILE A 86 -10.54 -3.27 -0.01
CA ILE A 86 -9.09 -3.40 0.09
C ILE A 86 -8.50 -3.07 -1.28
N ALA A 87 -7.66 -2.05 -1.34
CA ALA A 87 -6.81 -1.79 -2.49
C ALA A 87 -5.47 -2.51 -2.30
N VAL A 88 -5.07 -3.34 -3.25
CA VAL A 88 -3.76 -4.00 -3.28
C VAL A 88 -2.94 -3.34 -4.38
N ILE A 89 -1.91 -2.61 -3.96
CA ILE A 89 -1.02 -1.86 -4.85
C ILE A 89 0.23 -2.70 -5.05
N VAL A 90 0.57 -2.97 -6.29
CA VAL A 90 1.67 -3.88 -6.64
C VAL A 90 2.60 -3.23 -7.65
N TYR A 91 3.90 -3.33 -7.39
CA TYR A 91 4.93 -3.08 -8.38
C TYR A 91 5.78 -4.33 -8.57
N ILE A 92 5.82 -4.83 -9.80
CA ILE A 92 6.69 -5.92 -10.22
C ILE A 92 7.82 -5.28 -11.04
N PRO A 93 9.07 -5.26 -10.53
CA PRO A 93 10.19 -4.75 -11.30
C PRO A 93 10.36 -5.56 -12.59
N PRO A 94 10.95 -4.97 -13.65
CA PRO A 94 11.33 -5.73 -14.85
C PRO A 94 12.35 -6.79 -14.45
N SER A 95 11.89 -8.03 -14.24
CA SER A 95 12.69 -9.22 -13.98
C SER A 95 12.15 -10.36 -14.84
N ASP A 96 12.95 -11.42 -15.02
CA ASP A 96 12.54 -12.61 -15.78
C ASP A 96 11.66 -13.59 -14.95
N GLU A 97 11.29 -13.24 -13.71
CA GLU A 97 10.70 -14.19 -12.74
C GLU A 97 9.29 -13.79 -12.26
N ALA A 98 8.38 -13.57 -13.20
CA ALA A 98 6.98 -13.17 -12.92
C ALA A 98 6.18 -14.20 -12.07
N SER A 99 6.63 -15.46 -12.04
CA SER A 99 6.01 -16.54 -11.25
C SER A 99 6.07 -16.26 -9.75
N GLN A 100 7.24 -15.86 -9.24
CA GLN A 100 7.43 -15.57 -7.82
C GLN A 100 6.56 -14.38 -7.35
N ALA A 101 6.43 -13.36 -8.20
CA ALA A 101 5.54 -12.24 -7.92
C ALA A 101 4.08 -12.68 -7.83
N ASN A 102 3.63 -13.57 -8.73
CA ASN A 102 2.26 -14.09 -8.73
C ASN A 102 1.95 -14.90 -7.46
N ASP A 103 2.88 -15.76 -7.03
CA ASP A 103 2.71 -16.54 -5.79
C ASP A 103 2.53 -15.63 -4.57
N VAL A 104 3.33 -14.57 -4.47
CA VAL A 104 3.21 -13.57 -3.39
C VAL A 104 1.86 -12.85 -3.43
N ILE A 105 1.42 -12.41 -4.61
CA ILE A 105 0.10 -11.76 -4.78
C ILE A 105 -1.01 -12.71 -4.34
N HIS A 106 -0.98 -13.95 -4.82
CA HIS A 106 -1.99 -14.95 -4.52
C HIS A 106 -2.06 -15.23 -3.02
N SER A 107 -0.92 -15.48 -2.38
CA SER A 107 -0.86 -15.72 -0.93
C SER A 107 -1.34 -14.52 -0.11
N SER A 108 -0.91 -13.31 -0.47
CA SER A 108 -1.34 -12.09 0.24
C SER A 108 -2.85 -11.87 0.10
N VAL A 109 -3.39 -11.95 -1.12
CA VAL A 109 -4.84 -11.79 -1.38
C VAL A 109 -5.67 -12.86 -0.67
N ALA A 110 -5.22 -14.13 -0.68
CA ALA A 110 -5.90 -15.20 0.04
C ALA A 110 -5.91 -14.95 1.56
N GLY A 111 -4.81 -14.46 2.12
CA GLY A 111 -4.73 -14.05 3.53
C GLY A 111 -5.71 -12.92 3.86
N LEU A 112 -5.80 -11.90 2.99
CA LEU A 112 -6.70 -10.76 3.17
C LEU A 112 -8.18 -11.15 3.09
N GLN A 113 -8.52 -12.15 2.27
CA GLN A 113 -9.89 -12.67 2.14
C GLN A 113 -10.33 -13.50 3.34
N THR A 114 -9.38 -14.18 3.99
CA THR A 114 -9.66 -15.10 5.11
C THR A 114 -9.52 -14.44 6.48
N ALA A 115 -8.87 -13.27 6.55
CA ALA A 115 -8.68 -12.55 7.80
C ALA A 115 -10.01 -12.01 8.37
N PRO A 116 -10.28 -12.19 9.68
CA PRO A 116 -11.46 -11.63 10.32
C PRO A 116 -11.42 -10.09 10.23
N GLN A 117 -12.45 -9.54 9.60
CA GLN A 117 -12.59 -8.10 9.40
C GLN A 117 -13.00 -7.45 10.73
N CYS A 118 -12.11 -6.69 11.37
CA CYS A 118 -12.49 -5.88 12.53
C CYS A 118 -13.54 -4.85 12.10
N ILE A 119 -14.77 -5.03 12.57
CA ILE A 119 -15.89 -4.12 12.33
C ILE A 119 -15.72 -2.94 13.27
N TYR A 120 -15.29 -1.79 12.74
CA TYR A 120 -15.38 -0.53 13.47
C TYR A 120 -16.86 -0.22 13.73
N HIS A 121 -17.26 -0.27 15.00
CA HIS A 121 -18.50 0.34 15.46
C HIS A 121 -18.22 1.84 15.58
N GLY A 122 -18.99 2.64 14.83
CA GLY A 122 -18.86 4.10 14.78
C GLY A 122 -19.26 4.80 16.06
#